data_AF-A0A965X9E2-F1
#
_entry.id   AF-A0A965X9E2-F1
#
_cell.length_a   1.000
_cell.length_b   1.000
_cell.length_c   1.000
_cell.angle_alpha   90.00
_cell.angle_beta   90.00
_cell.angle_gamma   90.00
#
_symmetry.space_group_name_H-M   'P 1'
#
loop_
_entity.id
_entity.type
_entity.pdbx_description
1 polymer ?
#
loop_
_entity_poly.entity_id
_entity_poly.type
_entity_poly.pdbx_seq_one_letter_code
_entity_poly.pdbx_strand_id
1 'polypeptide(L)' 'MDLLAAVLFTIVIVFLAVFLLGFRIFLSKNGKFPNIHIGGSKAMKDRGVSCATSQDAEAQKNNLRKIDVSKIINEID' A
#
# COMPACT_ATOMS: atom_id res chain seq x y z
N MET A 1 36.90 5.20 -27.68
CA MET A 1 35.53 4.67 -27.80
C MET A 1 34.75 5.66 -28.64
N ASP A 2 34.25 5.24 -29.79
CA ASP A 2 33.51 6.13 -30.67
C ASP A 2 32.14 6.46 -30.05
N LEU A 3 31.61 7.66 -30.33
CA LEU A 3 30.34 8.14 -29.78
C LEU A 3 29.21 7.12 -30.01
N LEU A 4 29.18 6.52 -31.20
CA LEU A 4 28.18 5.54 -31.59
C LEU A 4 28.29 4.24 -30.77
N ALA A 5 29.51 3.79 -30.49
CA ALA A 5 29.77 2.63 -29.64
C ALA A 5 29.38 2.90 -28.18
N ALA A 6 29.67 4.11 -27.67
CA ALA A 6 29.27 4.51 -26.32
C ALA A 6 27.74 4.52 -26.15
N VAL A 7 27.01 5.12 -27.10
CA VAL A 7 25.54 5.17 -27.09
C VAL A 7 24.92 3.78 -27.18
N LEU A 8 25.47 2.90 -28.03
CA LEU A 8 24.97 1.53 -28.12
C LEU A 8 25.14 0.77 -26.80
N PHE A 9 26.30 0.92 -26.16
CA PHE A 9 26.60 0.25 -24.91
C PHE A 9 25.70 0.73 -23.76
N THR A 10 25.44 2.04 -23.68
CA THR A 10 24.54 2.58 -22.65
C THR A 10 23.10 2.11 -22.84
N ILE A 11 22.60 2.04 -24.08
CA ILE A 11 21.24 1.52 -24.37
C ILE A 11 21.12 0.07 -23.90
N VAL A 12 22.11 -0.78 -24.20
CA VAL A 12 22.11 -2.18 -23.80
C VAL A 12 22.09 -2.33 -22.28
N ILE A 13 22.92 -1.55 -21.56
CA ILE A 13 22.97 -1.60 -20.10
C ILE A 13 21.64 -1.14 -19.48
N VAL A 14 21.09 -0.02 -19.95
CA VAL A 14 19.82 0.51 -19.41
C VAL A 14 18.68 -0.45 -19.67
N PHE A 15 18.62 -1.02 -20.88
CA PHE A 15 17.63 -2.04 -21.21
C PHE A 15 17.73 -3.25 -20.29
N LEU A 16 18.96 -3.74 -20.06
CA LEU A 16 19.20 -4.87 -19.14
C LEU A 16 18.76 -4.54 -17.71
N ALA A 17 19.04 -3.33 -17.23
CA ALA A 17 18.64 -2.88 -15.89
C ALA A 17 17.12 -2.85 -15.72
N VAL A 18 16.40 -2.27 -16.69
CA VAL A 18 14.92 -2.23 -16.68
C VAL A 18 14.34 -3.64 -16.79
N PHE A 19 14.91 -4.48 -17.65
CA PHE A 19 14.50 -5.87 -17.83
C PHE A 19 14.66 -6.67 -16.53
N LEU A 20 15.81 -6.54 -15.85
CA LEU A 20 16.06 -7.23 -14.58
C LEU A 20 15.13 -6.73 -13.47
N LEU A 21 14.88 -5.42 -13.39
CA LEU A 21 13.95 -4.85 -12.41
C LEU A 21 12.51 -5.36 -12.61
N GLY A 22 12.10 -5.52 -13.86
CA GLY A 22 10.78 -6.03 -14.23
C GLY A 22 10.72 -7.54 -14.48
N PHE A 23 11.79 -8.32 -14.25
CA PHE A 23 11.90 -9.72 -14.68
C PHE A 23 10.69 -10.58 -14.26
N ARG A 24 10.25 -10.43 -13.00
CA ARG A 24 9.08 -11.14 -12.47
C ARG A 24 7.79 -10.72 -13.17
N ILE A 25 7.67 -9.46 -13.57
CA ILE A 25 6.49 -8.93 -14.26
C ILE A 25 6.48 -9.38 -15.72
N PHE A 26 7.63 -9.33 -16.41
CA PHE A 26 7.74 -9.71 -17.82
C PHE A 26 7.59 -11.22 -18.05
N LEU A 27 8.10 -12.07 -17.15
CA LEU A 27 8.13 -13.53 -17.36
C LEU A 27 7.06 -14.32 -16.60
N SER A 28 6.40 -13.72 -15.61
CA SER A 28 5.30 -14.43 -14.93
C SER A 28 4.03 -14.34 -15.77
N LYS A 29 3.33 -15.47 -15.96
CA LYS A 29 2.04 -15.54 -16.70
C LYS A 29 0.97 -14.56 -16.18
N ASN A 30 1.07 -14.16 -14.91
CA ASN A 30 0.22 -13.15 -14.26
C ASN A 30 1.06 -12.05 -13.59
N GLY A 31 2.17 -11.66 -14.22
CA GLY A 31 3.05 -10.59 -13.73
C GLY A 31 2.29 -9.29 -13.56
N LYS A 32 2.06 -8.89 -12.31
CA LYS A 32 1.44 -7.62 -11.94
C LYS A 32 2.28 -6.99 -10.86
N PHE A 33 2.30 -5.67 -10.84
CA PHE A 33 2.83 -4.97 -9.67
C PHE A 33 2.00 -5.38 -8.43
N PRO A 34 2.65 -5.62 -7.28
CA PRO A 34 1.93 -5.95 -6.07
C PRO A 34 0.99 -4.81 -5.70
N ASN A 35 -0.17 -5.14 -5.14
CA ASN A 35 -1.10 -4.13 -4.66
C ASN A 35 -0.49 -3.45 -3.43
N ILE A 36 -0.15 -2.17 -3.55
CA ILE A 36 0.44 -1.37 -2.47
C ILE A 36 -0.61 -0.80 -1.51
N HIS A 37 -1.90 -1.01 -1.78
CA HIS A 37 -2.97 -0.58 -0.89
C HIS A 37 -3.10 -1.56 0.27
N ILE A 38 -2.95 -1.06 1.49
CA ILE A 38 -3.05 -1.85 2.72
C ILE A 38 -4.39 -2.61 2.82
N GLY A 39 -5.49 -2.00 2.38
CA GLY A 39 -6.82 -2.62 2.38
C GLY A 39 -6.98 -3.79 1.39
N GLY A 40 -6.15 -3.85 0.35
CA GLY A 40 -6.11 -4.97 -0.59
C GLY A 40 -5.23 -6.13 -0.12
N SER A 41 -4.47 -5.96 0.96
CA SER A 41 -3.56 -6.99 1.48
C SER A 41 -4.29 -7.93 2.43
N LYS A 42 -4.50 -9.17 1.98
CA LYS A 42 -5.08 -10.24 2.82
C LYS A 42 -4.26 -10.45 4.10
N ALA A 43 -2.92 -10.46 3.99
CA ALA A 43 -2.02 -10.64 5.13
C ALA A 43 -2.14 -9.51 6.18
N MET A 44 -2.36 -8.27 5.76
CA MET A 44 -2.56 -7.14 6.69
C MET A 44 -3.96 -7.19 7.32
N LYS A 45 -4.97 -7.59 6.55
CA LYS A 45 -6.33 -7.82 7.05
C LYS A 45 -6.37 -8.93 8.10
N ASP A 46 -5.67 -10.04 7.88
CA ASP A 46 -5.56 -11.16 8.83
C ASP A 46 -4.87 -10.73 10.14
N ARG A 47 -4.04 -9.68 10.09
CA ARG A 47 -3.41 -9.05 11.27
C ARG A 47 -4.26 -7.95 11.91
N GLY A 48 -5.46 -7.68 11.41
CA GLY A 48 -6.33 -6.61 11.87
C GLY A 48 -5.85 -5.19 11.55
N VAL A 49 -4.87 -5.03 10.64
CA VAL A 49 -4.34 -3.71 10.26
C VAL A 49 -5.13 -3.15 9.08
N SER A 50 -5.88 -2.07 9.32
CA SER A 50 -6.64 -1.34 8.29
C SER A 50 -5.95 -0.02 7.89
N CYS A 51 -6.52 0.75 6.96
CA CYS A 51 -5.92 2.05 6.61
C CYS A 51 -6.06 3.05 7.76
N ALA A 52 -5.17 4.04 7.83
CA ALA A 52 -5.16 5.04 8.90
C ALA A 52 -6.54 5.71 9.09
N THR A 53 -7.24 6.04 8.00
CA THR A 53 -8.58 6.63 8.03
C THR A 53 -9.63 5.70 8.64
N SER A 54 -9.59 4.40 8.31
CA SER A 54 -10.50 3.42 8.90
C SER A 54 -10.21 3.21 10.38
N GLN A 55 -8.92 3.13 10.76
CA GLN A 55 -8.51 3.02 12.16
C GLN A 55 -8.95 4.25 12.96
N ASP A 56 -8.78 5.45 12.40
CA ASP A 56 -9.19 6.70 13.06
C ASP A 56 -10.72 6.78 13.23
N ALA A 57 -11.48 6.46 12.19
CA ALA A 57 -12.95 6.41 12.28
C ALA A 57 -13.44 5.38 13.32
N GLU A 58 -12.77 4.23 13.41
CA GLU A 58 -13.08 3.21 14.41
C GLU A 58 -12.71 3.66 15.83
N ALA A 59 -11.58 4.33 16.01
CA ALA A 59 -11.18 4.93 17.28
C ALA A 59 -12.17 6.01 17.75
N GLN A 60 -12.62 6.88 16.84
CA GLN A 60 -13.65 7.89 17.14
C GLN A 60 -14.98 7.24 17.57
N LYS A 61 -15.46 6.23 16.84
CA LYS A 61 -16.68 5.49 17.21
C LYS A 61 -16.53 4.78 18.56
N ASN A 62 -15.38 4.18 18.82
CA ASN A 62 -15.08 3.53 20.10
C ASN A 62 -15.06 4.53 21.26
N ASN A 63 -14.54 5.74 21.05
CA ASN A 63 -14.59 6.80 22.06
C ASN A 63 -16.02 7.27 22.31
N LEU A 64 -16.84 7.46 21.27
CA LEU A 64 -18.26 7.81 21.43
C LEU A 64 -19.03 6.72 22.20
N ARG A 65 -18.75 5.43 21.94
CA ARG A 65 -19.36 4.30 22.68
C ARG A 65 -18.99 4.27 24.16
N LYS A 66 -17.86 4.86 24.57
CA LYS A 66 -17.47 4.94 25.99
C LYS A 66 -18.23 6.01 26.76
N ILE A 67 -18.86 6.96 26.06
CA ILE A 67 -19.66 8.01 26.68
C ILE A 67 -21.01 7.41 27.05
N ASP A 68 -21.32 7.34 28.33
CA ASP A 68 -22.62 6.90 28.82
C ASP A 68 -23.63 8.06 28.72
N VAL A 69 -24.35 8.09 27.60
CA VAL A 69 -25.34 9.14 27.30
C VAL A 69 -26.42 9.21 28.39
N SER A 70 -26.74 8.08 29.05
CA SER A 70 -27.74 8.05 30.12
C SER A 70 -27.33 8.86 31.35
N LYS A 71 -26.03 8.87 31.70
CA LYS A 71 -25.52 9.70 32.79
C LYS A 71 -25.62 11.18 32.48
N ILE A 72 -25.36 11.59 31.24
CA ILE A 72 -25.43 12.99 30.82
C ILE A 72 -26.88 13.48 30.89
N ILE A 73 -27.84 12.67 30.42
CA ILE A 73 -29.26 13.02 30.48
C ILE A 73 -29.70 13.21 31.94
N ASN A 74 -29.32 12.28 32.83
CA ASN A 74 -29.64 12.36 34.25
C ASN A 74 -28.96 13.51 35.01
N GLU A 75 -27.93 14.15 34.43
CA GLU A 75 -27.27 15.34 34.99
C GLU A 75 -27.91 16.65 34.52
N ILE A 76 -28.71 16.61 33.46
CA ILE A 76 -29.40 17.76 32.88
C ILE A 76 -30.83 17.88 33.45
N ASP A 77 -31.45 16.75 33.79
CA ASP A 77 -32.71 16.67 34.55
C ASP A 77 -32.51 16.98 36.04
#